data_AF-A0A812GKC7-F1
#
_entry.id   AF-A0A812GKC7-F1
#
_cell.length_a   1.000
_cell.length_b   1.000
_cell.length_c   1.000
_cell.angle_alpha   90.00
_cell.angle_beta   90.00
_cell.angle_gamma   90.00
#
_symmetry.space_group_name_H-M   'P 1'
#
loop_
_entity.id
_entity.type
_entity.pdbx_description
1 polymer ?
#
loop_
_entity_poly.entity_id
_entity_poly.type
_entity_poly.pdbx_seq_one_letter_code
_entity_poly.pdbx_strand_id
1 'polypeptide(L)'
;MEFAFDVVGLLGAPIGHDGPFVGFVDESRLRADSSGMLSCVLEEMGKRSAAAQGLRKPVTSGAFLGDQRVYLLAEGRRALGVLKVGQKRLFVEAPFRSCDFADVRNIFQEIEPLCTLDFYVHEKCQRAGFGHQLFNVMLQREEISPEKMGYDRPSPKFLAFLRKHYGLCKHKPQNNNFVVFDAFWDDGSKLDRGRPMDPLGTCRQSAGDRLDRPRLVSQPSVGRGVSGQRDLFSGPALDHQQHRRTAAPIF
;
A
#
# COMPACT_ATOMS: atom_id res chain seq x y z
N MET A 1 -1.72 -22.58 5.97
CA MET A 1 -2.49 -23.55 5.16
C MET A 1 -1.71 -24.84 5.03
N GLU A 2 -2.36 -26.00 4.98
CA GLU A 2 -1.69 -27.31 4.82
C GLU A 2 -1.99 -27.93 3.45
N PHE A 3 -1.01 -28.62 2.88
CA PHE A 3 -1.08 -29.31 1.59
C PHE A 3 -0.84 -30.81 1.77
N ALA A 4 -1.23 -31.61 0.78
CA ALA A 4 -1.04 -33.06 0.80
C ALA A 4 0.42 -33.52 0.58
N PHE A 5 1.32 -32.58 0.30
CA PHE A 5 2.71 -32.81 -0.06
C PHE A 5 3.64 -31.89 0.74
N ASP A 6 4.93 -32.21 0.76
CA ASP A 6 5.95 -31.41 1.42
C ASP A 6 6.24 -30.11 0.65
N VAL A 7 5.77 -28.99 1.19
CA VAL A 7 5.93 -27.67 0.57
C VAL A 7 7.36 -27.18 0.74
N VAL A 8 8.00 -27.49 1.86
CA VAL A 8 9.39 -27.06 2.15
C VAL A 8 10.37 -27.76 1.20
N GLY A 9 10.22 -29.07 0.97
CA GLY A 9 10.98 -29.80 -0.04
C GLY A 9 10.75 -29.26 -1.46
N LEU A 10 9.51 -28.93 -1.81
CA LEU A 10 9.18 -28.30 -3.10
C LEU A 10 9.86 -26.93 -3.28
N LEU A 11 10.03 -26.18 -2.18
CA LEU A 11 10.75 -24.91 -2.13
C LEU A 11 12.27 -25.07 -2.13
N GLY A 12 12.79 -26.29 -2.21
CA GLY A 12 14.21 -26.59 -2.40
C GLY A 12 15.02 -26.49 -1.11
N ALA A 13 14.37 -26.67 0.04
CA ALA A 13 15.06 -26.74 1.31
C ALA A 13 15.95 -28.00 1.39
N PRO A 14 17.02 -27.99 2.19
CA PRO A 14 17.84 -29.16 2.45
C PRO A 14 17.01 -30.34 3.00
N ILE A 15 17.45 -31.56 2.70
CA ILE A 15 16.82 -32.78 3.22
C ILE A 15 16.88 -32.75 4.75
N GLY A 16 15.72 -32.94 5.39
CA GLY A 16 15.60 -32.91 6.86
C GLY A 16 15.58 -31.50 7.46
N HIS A 17 15.35 -30.45 6.65
CA HIS A 17 15.12 -29.10 7.16
C HIS A 17 13.92 -29.08 8.11
N ASP A 18 14.17 -28.62 9.35
CA ASP A 18 13.13 -28.44 10.36
C ASP A 18 12.79 -26.95 10.54
N GLY A 19 11.51 -26.67 10.74
CA GLY A 19 10.98 -25.33 10.95
C GLY A 19 10.77 -24.49 9.67
N PRO A 20 10.55 -23.17 9.85
CA PRO A 20 10.14 -22.26 8.77
C PRO A 20 11.26 -22.02 7.74
N PHE A 21 10.93 -22.19 6.47
CA PHE A 21 11.81 -21.98 5.32
C PHE A 21 11.20 -20.98 4.34
N VAL A 22 12.02 -20.06 3.80
CA VAL A 22 11.61 -19.13 2.75
C VAL A 22 12.20 -19.58 1.41
N GLY A 23 11.33 -20.02 0.51
CA GLY A 23 11.67 -20.34 -0.86
C GLY A 23 11.47 -19.17 -1.81
N PHE A 24 12.24 -19.15 -2.88
CA PHE A 24 12.15 -18.18 -3.98
C PHE A 24 11.55 -18.84 -5.23
N VAL A 25 10.54 -18.23 -5.83
CA VAL A 25 9.87 -18.72 -7.02
C VAL A 25 9.79 -17.60 -8.06
N ASP A 26 10.44 -17.82 -9.19
CA ASP A 26 10.31 -17.00 -10.39
C ASP A 26 9.59 -17.77 -11.51
N GLU A 27 9.42 -17.14 -12.67
CA GLU A 27 8.79 -17.77 -13.83
C GLU A 27 9.50 -19.06 -14.27
N SER A 28 10.84 -19.09 -14.22
CA SER A 28 11.62 -20.26 -14.65
C SER A 28 11.35 -21.46 -13.76
N ARG A 29 11.33 -21.24 -12.44
CA ARG A 29 11.05 -22.25 -11.44
C ARG A 29 9.60 -22.72 -11.48
N LEU A 30 8.66 -21.79 -11.69
CA LEU A 30 7.26 -22.12 -11.83
C LEU A 30 6.99 -23.00 -13.06
N ARG A 31 7.66 -22.73 -14.19
CA ARG A 31 7.56 -23.56 -15.41
C ARG A 31 8.28 -24.90 -15.29
N ALA A 32 9.39 -24.95 -14.55
CA ALA A 32 10.13 -26.18 -14.32
C ALA A 32 9.33 -27.17 -13.46
N ASP A 33 8.35 -26.71 -12.69
CA ASP A 33 7.47 -27.56 -11.89
C ASP A 33 6.45 -28.30 -12.76
N SER A 34 6.84 -29.50 -13.20
CA SER A 34 6.01 -30.40 -13.99
C SER A 34 4.80 -30.93 -13.20
N SER A 35 4.86 -30.89 -11.86
CA SER A 35 3.80 -31.41 -11.00
C SER A 35 2.63 -30.42 -10.81
N GLY A 36 2.86 -29.14 -11.10
CA GLY A 36 1.90 -28.07 -10.85
C GLY A 36 1.65 -27.77 -9.37
N MET A 37 2.40 -28.39 -8.46
CA MET A 37 2.25 -28.20 -7.02
C MET A 37 2.57 -26.76 -6.59
N LEU A 38 3.59 -26.12 -7.17
CA LEU A 38 3.91 -24.70 -6.92
C LEU A 38 2.78 -23.80 -7.37
N SER A 39 2.22 -24.07 -8.55
CA SER A 39 1.09 -23.32 -9.08
C SER A 39 -0.12 -23.41 -8.14
N CYS A 40 -0.41 -24.61 -7.63
CA CYS A 40 -1.47 -24.85 -6.65
C CYS A 40 -1.25 -24.06 -5.34
N VAL A 41 -0.03 -24.09 -4.80
CA VAL A 41 0.32 -23.32 -3.58
C VAL A 41 0.14 -21.82 -3.80
N LEU A 42 0.66 -21.29 -4.92
CA LEU A 42 0.56 -19.86 -5.25
C LEU A 42 -0.87 -19.41 -5.45
N GLU A 43 -1.69 -20.19 -6.16
CA GLU A 43 -3.07 -19.83 -6.44
C GLU A 43 -3.90 -19.77 -5.16
N GLU A 44 -3.70 -20.72 -4.26
CA GLU A 44 -4.44 -20.78 -3.01
C GLU A 44 -3.97 -19.70 -2.01
N MET A 45 -2.65 -19.45 -1.92
CA MET A 45 -2.13 -18.33 -1.13
C MET A 45 -2.60 -16.98 -1.69
N GLY A 46 -2.69 -16.84 -3.01
CA GLY A 46 -3.24 -15.66 -3.69
C GLY A 46 -4.73 -15.43 -3.40
N LYS A 47 -5.54 -16.50 -3.40
CA LYS A 47 -6.97 -16.44 -3.01
C LYS A 47 -7.14 -15.94 -1.58
N ARG A 48 -6.33 -16.43 -0.66
CA ARG A 48 -6.34 -15.99 0.75
C ARG A 48 -5.88 -14.56 0.92
N SER A 49 -4.82 -14.17 0.22
CA SER A 49 -4.35 -12.78 0.22
C SER A 49 -5.45 -11.83 -0.25
N ALA A 50 -6.13 -12.16 -1.36
CA ALA A 50 -7.26 -11.37 -1.84
C ALA A 50 -8.41 -11.29 -0.85
N ALA A 51 -8.80 -12.40 -0.23
CA ALA A 51 -9.84 -12.42 0.80
C ALA A 51 -9.48 -11.52 2.00
N ALA A 52 -8.24 -11.59 2.47
CA ALA A 52 -7.77 -10.78 3.60
C ALA A 52 -7.68 -9.27 3.28
N GLN A 53 -7.50 -8.93 2.01
CA GLN A 53 -7.46 -7.54 1.51
C GLN A 53 -8.83 -7.04 1.01
N GLY A 54 -9.85 -7.90 0.97
CA GLY A 54 -11.18 -7.56 0.43
C GLY A 54 -11.19 -7.38 -1.10
N LEU A 55 -10.25 -7.98 -1.82
CA LEU A 55 -10.15 -7.90 -3.28
C LEU A 55 -11.11 -8.90 -3.94
N ARG A 56 -11.74 -8.48 -5.05
CA ARG A 56 -12.64 -9.34 -5.83
C ARG A 56 -11.91 -10.45 -6.58
N LYS A 57 -10.65 -10.22 -6.96
CA LYS A 57 -9.80 -11.15 -7.70
C LYS A 57 -8.41 -11.21 -7.08
N PRO A 58 -7.77 -12.39 -7.02
CA PRO A 58 -6.37 -12.53 -6.63
C PRO A 58 -5.45 -11.71 -7.53
N VAL A 59 -4.51 -10.98 -6.90
CA VAL A 59 -3.41 -10.30 -7.60
C VAL A 59 -2.19 -11.21 -7.78
N THR A 60 -2.15 -12.32 -7.06
CA THR A 60 -1.13 -13.37 -7.15
C THR A 60 -1.79 -14.66 -7.62
N SER A 61 -1.24 -15.28 -8.65
CA SER A 61 -1.70 -16.57 -9.18
C SER A 61 -0.52 -17.44 -9.58
N GLY A 62 -0.74 -18.76 -9.64
CA GLY A 62 0.25 -19.72 -10.10
C GLY A 62 0.30 -19.90 -11.62
N ALA A 63 -0.40 -19.05 -12.39
CA ALA A 63 -0.51 -19.21 -13.83
C ALA A 63 0.65 -18.56 -14.60
N PHE A 64 1.10 -17.39 -14.16
CA PHE A 64 2.17 -16.62 -14.79
C PHE A 64 2.71 -15.56 -13.81
N LEU A 65 4.02 -15.49 -13.65
CA LEU A 65 4.73 -14.48 -12.86
C LEU A 65 5.43 -13.45 -13.75
N GLY A 66 5.88 -13.84 -14.94
CA GLY A 66 6.59 -12.94 -15.85
C GLY A 66 7.91 -12.43 -15.26
N ASP A 67 8.03 -11.12 -15.11
CA ASP A 67 9.18 -10.44 -14.48
C ASP A 67 9.10 -10.41 -12.94
N GLN A 68 7.96 -10.84 -12.38
CA GLN A 68 7.71 -10.85 -10.95
C GLN A 68 8.29 -12.11 -10.33
N ARG A 69 8.56 -12.02 -9.03
CA ARG A 69 9.05 -13.13 -8.22
C ARG A 69 8.32 -13.18 -6.89
N VAL A 70 8.17 -14.39 -6.39
CA VAL A 70 7.43 -14.68 -5.18
C VAL A 70 8.35 -15.35 -4.18
N TYR A 71 8.35 -14.83 -2.97
CA TYR A 71 8.94 -15.43 -1.79
C TYR A 71 7.83 -16.14 -1.02
N LEU A 72 7.98 -17.44 -0.81
CA LEU A 72 7.02 -18.29 -0.10
C LEU A 72 7.64 -18.75 1.22
N LEU A 73 6.95 -18.47 2.33
CA LEU A 73 7.29 -19.01 3.63
C LEU A 73 6.49 -20.29 3.87
N ALA A 74 7.17 -21.40 4.18
CA ALA A 74 6.56 -22.68 4.47
C ALA A 74 7.22 -23.38 5.68
N GLU A 75 6.51 -24.34 6.26
CA GLU A 75 6.97 -25.20 7.36
C GLU A 75 6.39 -26.60 7.15
N GLY A 76 7.24 -27.57 6.79
CA GLY A 76 6.84 -28.87 6.28
C GLY A 76 5.80 -28.78 5.16
N ARG A 77 4.61 -29.34 5.39
CA ARG A 77 3.47 -29.30 4.45
C ARG A 77 2.67 -28.00 4.47
N ARG A 78 3.06 -27.02 5.29
CA ARG A 78 2.26 -25.81 5.51
C ARG A 78 2.83 -24.61 4.79
N ALA A 79 2.02 -23.93 3.97
CA ALA A 79 2.34 -22.57 3.52
C ALA A 79 1.87 -21.55 4.58
N LEU A 80 2.78 -20.69 5.01
CA LEU A 80 2.58 -19.72 6.09
C LEU A 80 2.45 -18.29 5.57
N GLY A 81 3.12 -17.94 4.48
CA GLY A 81 3.10 -16.59 3.92
C GLY A 81 3.59 -16.50 2.48
N VAL A 82 3.22 -15.42 1.81
CA VAL A 82 3.59 -15.10 0.44
C VAL A 82 3.95 -13.62 0.34
N LEU A 83 5.02 -13.32 -0.39
CA LEU A 83 5.48 -11.97 -0.68
C LEU A 83 5.85 -11.90 -2.17
N LYS A 84 5.11 -11.12 -2.94
CA LYS A 84 5.35 -10.92 -4.37
C LYS A 84 6.01 -9.56 -4.60
N VAL A 85 7.07 -9.56 -5.38
CA VAL A 85 7.79 -8.34 -5.79
C VAL A 85 8.00 -8.30 -7.30
N GLY A 86 8.19 -7.11 -7.85
CA GLY A 86 8.52 -6.92 -9.26
C GLY A 86 8.84 -5.46 -9.58
N GLN A 87 9.59 -5.23 -10.66
CA GLN A 87 9.91 -3.88 -11.09
C GLN A 87 8.66 -3.18 -11.64
N LYS A 88 8.54 -1.89 -11.35
CA LYS A 88 7.46 -1.04 -11.86
C LYS A 88 8.00 0.32 -12.23
N ARG A 89 7.62 0.79 -13.42
CA ARG A 89 7.82 2.18 -13.82
C ARG A 89 6.72 3.02 -13.19
N LEU A 90 7.11 3.96 -12.35
CA LEU A 90 6.21 4.82 -11.59
C LEU A 90 6.51 6.28 -11.93
N PHE A 91 5.45 7.04 -12.19
CA PHE A 91 5.49 8.50 -12.18
C PHE A 91 5.06 8.95 -10.79
N VAL A 92 5.98 9.51 -10.03
CA VAL A 92 5.78 9.91 -8.64
C VAL A 92 6.11 11.37 -8.44
N GLU A 93 5.38 12.00 -7.54
CA GLU A 93 5.67 13.35 -7.09
C GLU A 93 6.74 13.31 -5.99
N ALA A 94 7.91 13.87 -6.27
CA ALA A 94 9.00 13.95 -5.30
C ALA A 94 8.65 14.92 -4.15
N PRO A 95 9.16 14.70 -2.92
CA PRO A 95 9.05 15.66 -1.84
C PRO A 95 9.71 16.98 -2.21
N PHE A 96 9.10 18.09 -1.83
CA PHE A 96 9.67 19.42 -2.07
C PHE A 96 10.93 19.59 -1.19
N ARG A 97 12.11 19.67 -1.81
CA ARG A 97 13.35 20.03 -1.13
C ARG A 97 13.42 21.56 -1.06
N SER A 98 13.65 22.11 0.12
CA SER A 98 13.59 23.56 0.39
C SER A 98 14.63 24.43 -0.36
N CYS A 99 15.51 23.82 -1.15
CA CYS A 99 16.60 24.48 -1.87
C CYS A 99 16.33 24.71 -3.37
N ASP A 100 15.27 24.14 -3.94
CA ASP A 100 15.06 24.19 -5.39
C ASP A 100 14.17 25.37 -5.77
N PHE A 101 14.80 26.49 -6.13
CA PHE A 101 14.12 27.64 -6.73
C PHE A 101 13.57 27.23 -8.11
N ALA A 102 12.31 26.81 -8.10
CA ALA A 102 11.36 26.84 -9.22
C ALA A 102 11.87 26.37 -10.60
N ASP A 103 11.80 25.06 -10.82
CA ASP A 103 11.31 24.52 -12.10
C ASP A 103 10.08 23.68 -11.83
N VAL A 104 8.89 24.23 -12.15
CA VAL A 104 7.57 23.58 -12.02
C VAL A 104 7.50 22.23 -12.77
N ARG A 105 8.48 21.97 -13.66
CA ARG A 105 8.61 20.75 -14.46
C ARG A 105 9.21 19.56 -13.72
N ASN A 106 9.89 19.76 -12.58
CA ASN A 106 10.54 18.70 -11.80
C ASN A 106 9.70 18.14 -10.64
N ILE A 107 8.40 18.46 -10.59
CA ILE A 107 7.50 17.98 -9.55
C ILE A 107 7.28 16.46 -9.67
N PHE A 108 7.14 15.96 -10.90
CA PHE A 108 6.96 14.55 -11.19
C PHE A 108 8.24 13.94 -11.75
N GLN A 109 8.65 12.82 -11.18
CA GLN A 109 9.80 12.05 -11.63
C GLN A 109 9.36 10.64 -12.04
N GLU A 110 9.92 10.16 -13.15
CA GLU A 110 9.83 8.76 -13.55
C GLU A 110 10.93 7.96 -12.84
N ILE A 111 10.55 6.90 -12.15
CA ILE A 111 11.45 5.96 -11.48
C ILE A 111 11.07 4.52 -11.80
N GLU A 112 12.02 3.59 -11.69
CA GLU A 112 11.79 2.15 -11.90
C GLU A 112 12.22 1.32 -10.67
N PRO A 113 11.58 1.48 -9.50
CA PRO A 113 11.94 0.74 -8.29
C PRO A 113 11.46 -0.72 -8.32
N LEU A 114 12.07 -1.54 -7.47
CA LEU A 114 11.49 -2.82 -7.07
C LEU A 114 10.31 -2.55 -6.13
N CYS A 115 9.14 -3.09 -6.47
CA CYS A 115 7.91 -2.87 -5.71
C CYS A 115 7.45 -4.13 -4.98
N THR A 116 6.93 -3.95 -3.76
CA THR A 116 6.08 -4.96 -3.12
C THR A 116 4.69 -4.90 -3.72
N LEU A 117 4.24 -5.99 -4.33
CA LEU A 117 2.99 -6.08 -5.09
C LEU A 117 1.90 -6.88 -4.37
N ASP A 118 2.30 -7.83 -3.53
CA ASP A 118 1.39 -8.58 -2.67
C ASP A 118 2.16 -9.05 -1.44
N PHE A 119 1.56 -8.97 -0.26
CA PHE A 119 2.19 -9.42 0.98
C PHE A 119 1.16 -9.93 1.97
N TYR A 120 1.23 -11.23 2.26
CA TYR A 120 0.27 -11.91 3.10
C TYR A 120 0.93 -12.97 3.97
N VAL A 121 0.51 -13.02 5.23
CA VAL A 121 0.83 -14.08 6.18
C VAL A 121 -0.49 -14.61 6.70
N HIS A 122 -0.62 -15.94 6.73
CA HIS A 122 -1.80 -16.65 7.19
C HIS A 122 -2.25 -16.12 8.56
N GLU A 123 -3.55 -15.93 8.77
CA GLU A 123 -4.11 -15.16 9.90
C GLU A 123 -3.65 -15.70 11.25
N LYS A 124 -3.68 -17.02 11.42
CA LYS A 124 -3.23 -17.72 12.64
C LYS A 124 -1.74 -17.57 12.94
N CYS A 125 -0.95 -17.12 11.97
CA CYS A 125 0.50 -16.98 12.05
C CYS A 125 0.93 -15.49 12.08
N GLN A 126 -0.03 -14.55 12.04
CA GLN A 126 0.28 -13.13 12.11
C GLN A 126 0.84 -12.76 13.49
N ARG A 127 1.70 -11.73 13.52
CA ARG A 127 2.39 -11.22 14.73
C ARG A 127 3.40 -12.18 15.38
N ALA A 128 3.67 -13.35 14.79
CA ALA A 128 4.71 -14.29 15.24
C ALA A 128 6.12 -14.04 14.65
N GLY A 129 6.33 -12.92 13.94
CA GLY A 129 7.63 -12.58 13.34
C GLY A 129 7.85 -13.09 11.90
N PHE A 130 7.00 -13.99 11.41
CA PHE A 130 7.09 -14.56 10.06
C PHE A 130 7.09 -13.53 8.92
N GLY A 131 6.29 -12.45 9.05
CA GLY A 131 6.31 -11.37 8.06
C GLY A 131 7.67 -10.67 7.99
N HIS A 132 8.34 -10.49 9.13
CA HIS A 132 9.67 -9.88 9.18
C HIS A 132 10.74 -10.83 8.61
N GLN A 133 10.68 -12.12 8.93
CA GLN A 133 11.55 -13.14 8.35
C GLN A 133 11.42 -13.18 6.82
N LEU A 134 10.19 -13.27 6.31
CA LEU A 134 9.91 -13.33 4.88
C LEU A 134 10.42 -12.08 4.15
N PHE A 135 10.18 -10.89 4.72
CA PHE A 135 10.61 -9.63 4.13
C PHE A 135 12.15 -9.47 4.17
N ASN A 136 12.82 -9.88 5.25
CA ASN A 136 14.28 -9.80 5.35
C ASN A 136 14.98 -10.73 4.35
N VAL A 137 14.48 -11.95 4.16
CA VAL A 137 15.04 -12.86 3.15
C VAL A 137 14.89 -12.26 1.75
N MET A 138 13.75 -11.62 1.47
CA MET A 138 13.56 -10.87 0.22
C MET A 138 14.58 -9.73 0.09
N LEU A 139 14.72 -8.85 1.09
CA LEU A 139 15.68 -7.74 1.03
C LEU A 139 17.13 -8.21 0.82
N GLN A 140 17.53 -9.31 1.48
CA GLN A 140 18.86 -9.89 1.33
C GLN A 140 19.10 -10.44 -0.07
N ARG A 141 18.12 -11.16 -0.63
CA ARG A 141 18.25 -11.77 -1.96
C ARG A 141 18.19 -10.73 -3.09
N GLU A 142 17.40 -9.68 -2.89
CA GLU A 142 17.26 -8.57 -3.83
C GLU A 142 18.36 -7.50 -3.68
N GLU A 143 19.21 -7.64 -2.66
CA GLU A 143 20.30 -6.70 -2.32
C GLU A 143 19.84 -5.23 -2.25
N ILE A 144 18.62 -5.00 -1.75
CA ILE A 144 17.97 -3.70 -1.74
C ILE A 144 17.64 -3.25 -0.31
N SER A 145 17.72 -1.95 -0.06
CA SER A 145 17.22 -1.34 1.16
C SER A 145 15.73 -1.05 1.06
N PRO A 146 14.94 -1.23 2.14
CA PRO A 146 13.49 -1.01 2.11
C PRO A 146 13.13 0.44 1.74
N GLU A 147 13.97 1.41 2.08
CA GLU A 147 13.83 2.83 1.69
C GLU A 147 13.83 3.05 0.18
N LYS A 148 14.49 2.18 -0.59
CA LYS A 148 14.63 2.26 -2.05
C LYS A 148 13.58 1.41 -2.80
N MET A 149 12.55 0.92 -2.10
CA MET A 149 11.45 0.15 -2.68
C MET A 149 10.19 1.00 -2.87
N GLY A 150 9.34 0.56 -3.81
CA GLY A 150 7.95 1.01 -3.90
C GLY A 150 6.98 0.02 -3.24
N TYR A 151 5.79 0.49 -2.87
CA TYR A 151 4.77 -0.33 -2.23
C TYR A 151 3.41 -0.11 -2.90
N ASP A 152 2.83 -1.14 -3.51
CA ASP A 152 1.52 -1.05 -4.16
C ASP A 152 0.40 -1.13 -3.11
N ARG A 153 -0.39 -0.05 -2.97
CA ARG A 153 -1.58 0.03 -2.10
C ARG A 153 -1.38 -0.61 -0.71
N PRO A 154 -0.33 -0.24 0.04
CA PRO A 154 -0.02 -0.93 1.30
C PRO A 154 -1.15 -0.78 2.31
N SER A 155 -1.61 -1.90 2.87
CA SER A 155 -2.63 -1.87 3.93
C SER A 155 -2.12 -1.13 5.19
N PRO A 156 -3.01 -0.63 6.06
CA PRO A 156 -2.60 -0.02 7.33
C PRO A 156 -1.73 -0.94 8.20
N LYS A 157 -1.97 -2.25 8.15
CA LYS A 157 -1.14 -3.25 8.85
C LYS A 157 0.28 -3.29 8.27
N PHE A 158 0.40 -3.16 6.95
CA PHE A 158 1.70 -3.18 6.27
C PHE A 158 2.48 -1.89 6.49
N LEU A 159 1.83 -0.72 6.41
CA LEU A 159 2.45 0.56 6.80
C LEU A 159 2.97 0.54 8.25
N ALA A 160 2.18 0.00 9.19
CA ALA A 160 2.61 -0.15 10.58
C ALA A 160 3.80 -1.12 10.74
N PHE A 161 3.86 -2.18 9.92
CA PHE A 161 4.99 -3.11 9.86
C PHE A 161 6.26 -2.41 9.35
N LEU A 162 6.17 -1.67 8.24
CA LEU A 162 7.31 -0.94 7.66
C LEU A 162 7.86 0.10 8.64
N ARG A 163 6.98 0.84 9.32
CA ARG A 163 7.37 1.78 10.38
C ARG A 163 8.09 1.09 11.53
N LYS A 164 7.56 -0.04 12.02
CA LYS A 164 8.12 -0.75 13.18
C LYS A 164 9.51 -1.34 12.89
N HIS A 165 9.68 -1.97 11.72
CA HIS A 165 10.86 -2.75 11.42
C HIS A 165 11.94 -1.97 10.66
N TYR A 166 11.55 -0.94 9.89
CA TYR A 166 12.46 -0.21 9.01
C TYR A 166 12.39 1.32 9.18
N GLY A 167 11.62 1.83 10.15
CA GLY A 167 11.51 3.28 10.41
C GLY A 167 10.76 4.08 9.33
N LEU A 168 10.22 3.41 8.30
CA LEU A 168 9.53 4.05 7.18
C LEU A 168 8.17 4.62 7.61
N CYS A 169 8.06 5.95 7.59
CA CYS A 169 6.84 6.64 8.05
C CYS A 169 6.41 7.79 7.14
N LYS A 170 7.33 8.68 6.79
CA LYS A 170 7.05 9.87 5.98
C LYS A 170 6.97 9.53 4.50
N HIS A 171 5.83 9.82 3.90
CA HIS A 171 5.60 9.66 2.46
C HIS A 171 4.57 10.68 2.01
N LYS A 172 4.67 11.08 0.74
CA LYS A 172 3.66 11.89 0.07
C LYS A 172 2.63 10.99 -0.61
N PRO A 173 1.31 11.18 -0.37
CA PRO A 173 0.27 10.46 -1.10
C PRO A 173 0.39 10.66 -2.62
N GLN A 174 0.30 9.57 -3.38
CA GLN A 174 0.46 9.56 -4.83
C GLN A 174 -0.86 9.17 -5.53
N ASN A 175 -1.11 9.73 -6.72
CA ASN A 175 -2.31 9.40 -7.50
C ASN A 175 -2.32 7.97 -8.06
N ASN A 176 -1.15 7.36 -8.23
CA ASN A 176 -1.00 5.99 -8.75
C ASN A 176 -1.26 4.90 -7.68
N ASN A 177 -1.59 5.29 -6.44
CA ASN A 177 -1.79 4.44 -5.27
C ASN A 177 -0.55 3.66 -4.81
N PHE A 178 0.62 3.92 -5.37
CA PHE A 178 1.88 3.47 -4.82
C PHE A 178 2.30 4.38 -3.67
N VAL A 179 2.99 3.80 -2.70
CA VAL A 179 3.69 4.53 -1.65
C VAL A 179 5.18 4.39 -1.90
N VAL A 180 5.86 5.53 -1.97
CA VAL A 180 7.31 5.66 -1.95
C VAL A 180 7.61 6.60 -0.78
N PHE A 181 8.48 6.17 0.14
CA PHE A 181 8.81 6.96 1.32
C PHE A 181 9.81 8.05 0.97
N ASP A 182 9.83 9.13 1.75
CA ASP A 182 10.71 10.28 1.50
C ASP A 182 12.20 9.88 1.48
N ALA A 183 12.56 8.89 2.31
CA ALA A 183 13.91 8.30 2.37
C ALA A 183 14.38 7.70 1.04
N PHE A 184 13.46 7.40 0.10
CA PHE A 184 13.81 6.98 -1.24
C PHE A 184 14.70 8.02 -1.94
N TRP A 185 14.48 9.30 -1.67
CA TRP A 185 15.18 10.42 -2.30
C TRP A 185 16.39 10.90 -1.52
N ASP A 186 16.65 10.33 -0.35
CA ASP A 186 17.86 10.65 0.39
C ASP A 186 19.02 9.97 -0.33
N ASP A 187 19.86 10.79 -0.96
CA ASP A 187 21.19 10.34 -1.38
C ASP A 187 21.89 9.89 -0.12
N GLY A 188 22.43 8.65 -0.13
CA GLY A 188 23.09 8.03 1.01
C GLY A 188 24.39 8.73 1.41
N SER A 189 24.33 10.02 1.70
CA SER A 189 25.34 10.76 2.42
C SER A 189 25.60 10.00 3.72
N LYS A 190 26.75 9.36 3.72
CA LYS A 190 27.25 8.52 4.79
C LYS A 190 27.19 9.32 6.10
N LEU A 191 26.71 8.67 7.17
CA LEU A 191 26.81 9.01 8.61
C LEU A 191 25.64 9.77 9.27
N ASP A 192 24.70 9.01 9.85
CA ASP A 192 24.47 9.04 11.31
C ASP A 192 23.90 7.68 11.79
N ARG A 193 24.70 6.61 11.67
CA ARG A 193 24.39 5.30 12.29
C ARG A 193 24.79 5.28 13.78
N GLY A 194 24.47 6.35 14.51
CA GLY A 194 24.92 6.55 15.89
C GLY A 194 23.85 7.00 16.89
N ARG A 195 22.63 7.35 16.50
CA ARG A 195 21.60 7.72 17.47
C ARG A 195 20.73 6.53 17.89
N PRO A 196 20.63 6.22 19.18
CA PRO A 196 19.58 5.37 19.70
C PRO A 196 18.23 5.98 19.30
N MET A 197 17.40 5.18 18.62
CA MET A 197 16.03 5.55 18.30
C MET A 197 15.24 5.71 19.59
N ASP A 198 14.74 6.92 19.82
CA ASP A 198 13.84 7.22 20.92
C ASP A 198 12.48 6.53 20.63
N PRO A 199 11.96 5.63 21.49
CA PRO A 199 10.77 4.82 21.17
C PRO A 199 9.46 5.62 21.09
N LEU A 200 9.50 6.94 21.32
CA LEU A 200 8.32 7.81 21.43
C LEU A 200 8.24 8.92 20.36
N GLY A 201 8.97 8.80 19.25
CA GLY A 201 8.84 9.69 18.09
C GLY A 201 7.44 9.62 17.47
N THR A 202 6.49 10.42 17.98
CA THR A 202 5.15 10.56 17.42
C THR A 202 5.24 11.21 16.05
N CYS A 203 5.08 10.40 15.01
CA CYS A 203 4.90 10.88 13.64
C CYS A 203 3.53 11.59 13.55
N ARG A 204 3.51 12.88 13.86
CA ARG A 204 2.38 13.77 13.53
C ARG A 204 2.34 13.88 12.01
N GLN A 205 1.34 13.29 11.39
CA GLN A 205 0.93 13.69 10.05
C GLN A 205 0.40 15.11 10.19
N SER A 206 1.10 16.08 9.61
CA SER A 206 0.63 17.47 9.56
C SER A 206 -0.65 17.51 8.72
N ALA A 207 -1.80 17.39 9.37
CA ALA A 207 -3.06 17.84 8.81
C ALA A 207 -2.91 19.35 8.59
N GLY A 208 -3.11 19.81 7.35
CA GLY A 208 -3.01 21.21 6.98
C GLY A 208 -3.95 22.06 7.82
N ASP A 209 -3.39 22.83 8.75
CA ASP A 209 -4.12 23.76 9.58
C ASP A 209 -4.42 25.02 8.76
N ARG A 210 -5.71 25.26 8.50
CA ARG A 210 -6.19 26.49 7.87
C ARG A 210 -5.96 27.62 8.86
N LEU A 211 -5.19 28.62 8.44
CA LEU A 211 -5.04 29.90 9.15
C LEU A 211 -6.41 30.58 9.30
N ASP A 212 -7.06 30.41 10.45
CA ASP A 212 -8.13 31.30 10.89
C ASP A 212 -7.50 32.57 11.47
N ARG A 213 -7.62 33.66 10.70
CA ARG A 213 -7.32 35.03 11.16
C ARG A 213 -8.38 35.46 12.18
N PRO A 214 -8.04 36.03 13.34
CA PRO A 214 -9.04 36.60 14.23
C PRO A 214 -9.62 37.89 13.63
N ARG A 215 -10.96 37.94 13.51
CA ARG A 215 -11.71 39.16 13.18
C ARG A 215 -11.63 40.14 14.35
N LEU A 216 -11.19 41.36 14.03
CA LEU A 216 -11.22 42.51 14.92
C LEU A 216 -12.68 42.85 15.29
N VAL A 217 -12.95 42.94 16.58
CA VAL A 217 -14.22 43.39 17.15
C VAL A 217 -14.34 44.91 16.96
N SER A 218 -15.39 45.37 16.28
CA SER A 218 -15.81 46.77 16.25
C SER A 218 -17.24 46.88 16.78
N GLN A 219 -17.42 47.74 17.78
CA GLN A 219 -18.66 48.03 18.51
C GLN A 219 -19.77 48.59 17.60
N PRO A 220 -21.07 48.42 17.94
CA PRO A 220 -22.16 49.08 17.24
C PRO A 220 -22.50 50.44 17.86
N SER A 221 -22.51 51.48 17.02
CA SER A 221 -23.08 52.79 17.31
C SER A 221 -24.55 52.87 16.86
N VAL A 222 -25.36 53.48 17.73
CA VAL A 222 -26.81 53.69 17.65
C VAL A 222 -27.20 54.62 16.49
N GLY A 223 -28.29 54.31 15.77
CA GLY A 223 -28.92 55.23 14.80
C GLY A 223 -30.36 54.82 14.44
N ARG A 224 -31.31 55.72 14.73
CA ARG A 224 -32.77 55.64 14.51
C ARG A 224 -33.20 55.88 13.05
N GLY A 225 -34.40 55.41 12.67
CA GLY A 225 -35.22 55.93 11.55
C GLY A 225 -35.93 54.82 10.74
N VAL A 226 -37.16 54.37 11.07
CA VAL A 226 -38.51 54.91 10.75
C VAL A 226 -39.10 54.48 9.38
N SER A 227 -40.09 53.56 9.48
CA SER A 227 -41.40 53.40 8.77
C SER A 227 -41.56 53.13 7.26
N GLY A 228 -42.51 52.21 6.97
CA GLY A 228 -43.34 52.10 5.74
C GLY A 228 -43.38 50.66 5.18
N GLN A 229 -44.19 49.71 5.66
CA GLN A 229 -45.64 49.46 5.52
C GLN A 229 -46.12 49.03 4.11
N ARG A 230 -46.92 47.93 4.09
CA ARG A 230 -47.86 47.40 3.08
C ARG A 230 -47.29 46.41 2.05
N ASP A 231 -47.98 45.37 1.59
CA ASP A 231 -49.24 44.69 1.96
C ASP A 231 -49.31 43.37 1.14
N LEU A 232 -50.05 42.39 1.67
CA LEU A 232 -50.82 41.29 1.05
C LEU A 232 -50.37 40.62 -0.30
N PHE A 233 -50.35 39.28 -0.37
CA PHE A 233 -51.51 38.46 -0.79
C PHE A 233 -51.21 36.94 -0.81
N SER A 234 -52.29 36.19 -0.63
CA SER A 234 -52.50 34.76 -0.46
C SER A 234 -52.34 33.86 -1.71
N GLY A 235 -52.04 32.58 -1.47
CA GLY A 235 -52.81 31.47 -2.06
C GLY A 235 -52.27 30.75 -3.32
N PRO A 236 -52.83 29.57 -3.68
CA PRO A 236 -52.10 28.30 -3.52
C PRO A 236 -51.99 27.41 -4.78
N ALA A 237 -51.20 26.33 -4.61
CA ALA A 237 -51.24 24.97 -5.20
C ALA A 237 -51.86 24.73 -6.59
N LEU A 238 -51.17 23.95 -7.43
CA LEU A 238 -51.79 22.90 -8.26
C LEU A 238 -50.79 21.80 -8.63
N ASP A 239 -51.29 20.59 -8.49
CA ASP A 239 -50.71 19.27 -8.72
C ASP A 239 -50.92 18.87 -10.20
N HIS A 240 -49.96 18.22 -10.85
CA HIS A 240 -50.26 17.43 -12.04
C HIS A 240 -49.31 16.24 -12.25
N GLN A 241 -49.96 15.08 -12.18
CA GLN A 241 -49.57 13.73 -12.55
C GLN A 241 -48.93 13.56 -13.94
N GLN A 242 -48.03 12.57 -13.97
CA GLN A 242 -47.83 11.53 -14.99
C GLN A 242 -47.53 11.94 -16.44
N HIS A 243 -46.37 11.48 -16.92
CA HIS A 243 -46.36 10.43 -17.96
C HIS A 243 -45.07 9.62 -17.98
N ARG A 244 -45.27 8.30 -18.04
CA ARG A 244 -44.28 7.28 -18.42
C ARG A 244 -43.67 7.60 -19.78
N ARG A 245 -42.39 7.29 -19.98
CA ARG A 245 -41.87 6.64 -21.20
C ARG A 245 -40.54 5.93 -20.93
N THR A 246 -40.53 4.71 -21.42
CA THR A 246 -39.54 3.64 -21.39
C THR A 246 -38.46 3.79 -22.46
N ALA A 247 -37.41 2.95 -22.31
CA ALA A 247 -36.38 2.54 -23.29
C ALA A 247 -35.18 3.50 -23.40
N ALA A 248 -33.91 3.06 -23.56
CA ALA A 248 -33.18 1.79 -23.53
C ALA A 248 -31.67 2.17 -23.62
N PRO A 249 -30.70 1.27 -23.36
CA PRO A 249 -29.30 1.65 -23.15
C PRO A 249 -28.52 1.81 -24.45
N ILE A 250 -27.48 2.65 -24.41
CA ILE A 250 -26.40 2.70 -25.39
C ILE A 250 -25.12 2.24 -24.68
N PHE A 251 -24.40 1.36 -25.38
CA PHE A 251 -23.15 0.67 -25.06
C PHE A 251 -22.15 1.40 -24.15
#